data_AF-A0A2M7PU73-F1
#
_entry.id   AF-A0A2M7PU73-F1
#
_cell.length_a   1.000
_cell.length_b   1.000
_cell.length_c   1.000
_cell.angle_alpha   90.00
_cell.angle_beta   90.00
_cell.angle_gamma   90.00
#
_symmetry.space_group_name_H-M   'P 1'
#
loop_
_entity.id
_entity.type
_entity.pdbx_description
1 polymer ?
#
loop_
_entity_poly.entity_id
_entity_poly.type
_entity_poly.pdbx_seq_one_letter_code
_entity_poly.pdbx_strand_id
1 'polypeptide(L)'
;MDIKQLKDYLNSLSESLKNTDKKILNARLKGLISAFPFNEYEYILIFLLDKKIISFKDYENLRNDYVSSNKYLELYGLAPRIFGEIWVHEHIRDLDKRFIKPDKSIDPDYNGQYDLRIEKLRVEVKASRAINTKVRGNLVSKALLYNSPEPFWMNFQQIKLDI
;
A
#
# COMPACT_ATOMS: atom_id res chain seq x y z
N MET A 1 11.76 1.01 5.05
CA MET A 1 11.85 2.03 3.99
C MET A 1 10.49 2.22 3.33
N ASP A 2 9.90 3.41 3.39
CA ASP A 2 8.70 3.76 2.61
C ASP A 2 9.02 4.28 1.21
N ILE A 3 7.99 4.61 0.43
CA ILE A 3 8.14 5.09 -0.94
C ILE A 3 8.90 6.43 -1.02
N LYS A 4 8.75 7.31 -0.02
CA LYS A 4 9.46 8.59 0.02
C LYS A 4 10.93 8.37 0.33
N GLN A 5 11.23 7.55 1.33
CA GLN A 5 12.58 7.14 1.70
C GLN A 5 13.27 6.42 0.53
N LEU A 6 12.56 5.55 -0.20
CA LEU A 6 13.06 4.94 -1.43
C LEU A 6 13.39 6.00 -2.48
N LYS A 7 12.49 6.96 -2.72
CA LYS A 7 12.75 8.04 -3.68
C LYS A 7 13.95 8.89 -3.28
N ASP A 8 14.04 9.29 -2.02
CA ASP A 8 15.15 10.06 -1.48
C ASP A 8 16.48 9.28 -1.61
N TYR A 9 16.46 7.97 -1.34
CA TYR A 9 17.61 7.10 -1.53
C TYR A 9 18.05 7.00 -3.00
N LEU A 10 17.12 6.76 -3.93
CA LEU A 10 17.43 6.71 -5.37
C LEU A 10 17.94 8.05 -5.91
N ASN A 11 17.42 9.17 -5.40
CA ASN A 11 17.93 10.50 -5.72
C ASN A 11 19.38 10.64 -5.23
N SER A 12 19.70 10.18 -4.02
CA SER A 12 21.06 10.22 -3.50
C SER A 12 22.05 9.38 -4.34
N LEU A 13 21.63 8.22 -4.84
CA LEU A 13 22.41 7.44 -5.79
C LEU A 13 22.59 8.17 -7.12
N SER A 14 21.54 8.85 -7.59
CA SER A 14 21.59 9.65 -8.82
C SER A 14 22.54 10.85 -8.73
N GLU A 15 22.86 11.33 -7.53
CA GLU A 15 23.90 12.35 -7.31
C GLU A 15 25.32 11.84 -7.57
N SER A 16 25.54 10.53 -7.46
CA SER A 16 26.85 9.91 -7.77
C SER A 16 27.11 9.74 -9.27
N LEU A 17 26.10 9.99 -10.12
CA LEU A 17 26.26 9.96 -11.57
C LEU A 17 27.17 11.09 -12.05
N LYS A 18 27.89 10.85 -13.14
CA LYS A 18 28.59 11.92 -13.87
C LYS A 18 27.56 12.98 -14.28
N ASN A 19 27.99 14.25 -14.28
CA ASN A 19 27.12 15.39 -14.64
C ASN A 19 26.38 15.21 -15.97
N THR A 20 27.01 14.57 -16.96
CA THR A 20 26.39 14.24 -18.25
C THR A 20 25.26 13.22 -18.11
N ASP A 21 25.51 12.12 -17.40
CA ASP A 21 24.51 11.05 -17.19
C ASP A 21 23.35 11.54 -16.32
N LYS A 22 23.62 12.36 -15.30
CA LYS A 22 22.59 13.00 -14.47
C LYS A 22 21.65 13.88 -15.31
N LYS A 23 22.21 14.70 -16.23
CA LYS A 23 21.42 15.51 -17.16
C LYS A 23 20.56 14.64 -18.08
N ILE A 24 21.11 13.53 -18.59
CA ILE A 24 20.38 12.57 -19.43
C ILE A 24 19.21 11.95 -18.65
N LEU A 25 19.47 11.42 -17.45
CA LEU A 25 18.43 10.82 -16.60
C LEU A 25 17.29 11.82 -16.34
N ASN A 26 17.62 13.03 -15.88
CA ASN A 26 16.63 14.08 -15.61
C ASN A 26 15.81 14.46 -16.85
N ALA A 27 16.46 14.55 -18.03
CA ALA A 27 15.76 14.86 -19.27
C ALA A 27 14.77 13.75 -19.68
N ARG A 28 15.15 12.48 -19.48
CA ARG A 28 14.30 11.32 -19.78
C ARG A 28 13.13 11.21 -18.80
N LEU A 29 13.36 11.41 -17.51
CA LEU A 29 12.31 11.37 -16.49
C LEU A 29 11.23 12.42 -16.69
N LYS A 30 11.57 13.63 -17.15
CA LYS A 30 10.59 14.70 -17.42
C LYS A 30 9.53 14.33 -18.45
N GLY A 31 9.87 13.49 -19.43
CA GLY A 31 8.95 13.02 -20.46
C GLY A 31 8.48 11.58 -20.28
N LEU A 32 8.83 10.93 -19.17
CA LEU A 32 8.56 9.52 -18.97
C LEU A 32 7.07 9.29 -18.70
N ILE A 33 6.43 8.49 -19.55
CA ILE A 33 5.08 7.99 -19.31
C ILE A 33 5.21 6.71 -18.47
N SER A 34 4.66 6.73 -17.26
CA SER A 34 4.63 5.54 -16.39
C SER A 34 3.44 4.64 -16.74
N ALA A 35 3.71 3.38 -17.08
CA ALA A 35 2.70 2.37 -17.41
C ALA A 35 3.21 0.97 -17.03
N PHE A 36 2.44 0.19 -16.26
CA PHE A 36 2.88 -1.13 -15.80
C PHE A 36 3.35 -2.03 -16.97
N PRO A 37 4.54 -2.69 -16.86
CA PRO A 37 5.44 -2.73 -15.70
C PRO A 37 6.43 -1.54 -15.60
N PHE A 38 6.58 -0.75 -16.65
CA PHE A 38 7.57 0.33 -16.78
C PHE A 38 7.15 1.60 -16.01
N ASN A 39 7.97 2.06 -15.08
CA ASN A 39 7.66 3.23 -14.26
C ASN A 39 8.93 4.00 -13.88
N GLU A 40 8.77 5.18 -13.28
CA GLU A 40 9.89 6.04 -12.86
C GLU A 40 10.95 5.30 -12.02
N TYR A 41 10.53 4.47 -11.05
CA TYR A 41 11.46 3.75 -10.17
C TYR A 41 12.23 2.67 -10.93
N GLU A 42 11.54 1.90 -11.79
CA GLU A 42 12.17 0.89 -12.64
C GLU A 42 13.17 1.52 -13.61
N TYR A 43 12.79 2.61 -14.27
CA TYR A 43 13.67 3.34 -15.17
C TYR A 43 14.94 3.84 -14.46
N ILE A 44 14.80 4.44 -13.27
CA ILE A 44 15.94 4.90 -12.46
C ILE A 44 16.84 3.73 -12.09
N LEU A 45 16.28 2.63 -11.57
CA LEU A 45 17.05 1.46 -11.15
C LEU A 45 17.85 0.84 -12.30
N ILE A 46 17.23 0.67 -13.47
CA ILE A 46 17.92 0.15 -14.66
C ILE A 46 19.01 1.11 -15.11
N PHE A 47 18.75 2.43 -15.11
CA PHE A 47 19.75 3.42 -15.49
C PHE A 47 20.95 3.42 -14.53
N LEU A 48 20.71 3.32 -13.21
CA LEU A 48 21.77 3.23 -12.21
C LEU A 48 22.59 1.94 -12.36
N LEU A 49 21.94 0.83 -12.70
CA LEU A 49 22.59 -0.46 -12.97
C LEU A 49 23.46 -0.39 -14.24
N ASP A 50 22.95 0.18 -15.34
CA ASP A 50 23.70 0.40 -16.60
C ASP A 50 24.95 1.24 -16.36
N LYS A 51 24.82 2.30 -15.56
CA LYS A 51 25.93 3.19 -15.19
C LYS A 51 26.84 2.64 -14.10
N LYS A 52 26.59 1.40 -13.63
CA LYS A 52 27.36 0.72 -12.58
C LYS A 52 27.44 1.51 -11.27
N ILE A 53 26.42 2.32 -10.99
CA ILE A 53 26.26 3.00 -9.70
C ILE A 53 25.81 2.00 -8.63
N ILE A 54 24.96 1.05 -9.04
CA ILE A 54 24.55 -0.09 -8.22
C ILE A 54 24.91 -1.38 -8.95
N SER A 55 25.16 -2.44 -8.18
CA SER A 55 25.22 -3.81 -8.69
C SER A 55 23.83 -4.45 -8.66
N PHE A 56 23.69 -5.61 -9.32
CA PHE A 56 22.47 -6.42 -9.17
C PHE A 56 22.24 -6.84 -7.72
N LYS A 57 23.32 -7.08 -6.95
CA LYS A 57 23.21 -7.44 -5.54
C LYS A 57 22.66 -6.29 -4.69
N ASP A 58 23.08 -5.06 -4.98
CA ASP A 58 22.56 -3.87 -4.30
C ASP A 58 21.07 -3.69 -4.59
N TYR A 59 20.65 -3.92 -5.84
CA TYR A 59 19.23 -3.96 -6.20
C TYR A 59 18.45 -5.02 -5.41
N GLU A 60 18.96 -6.26 -5.31
CA GLU A 60 18.28 -7.32 -4.54
C GLU A 60 18.13 -6.94 -3.07
N ASN A 61 19.18 -6.39 -2.46
CA ASN A 61 19.14 -5.94 -1.08
C ASN A 61 18.09 -4.83 -0.90
N LEU A 62 18.12 -3.80 -1.76
CA LEU A 62 17.15 -2.70 -1.74
C LEU A 62 15.71 -3.20 -1.90
N ARG A 63 15.49 -4.14 -2.83
CA ARG A 63 14.19 -4.77 -3.06
C ARG A 63 13.71 -5.50 -1.81
N ASN A 64 14.57 -6.30 -1.19
CA ASN A 64 14.22 -7.08 0.00
C ASN A 64 13.93 -6.17 1.20
N ASP A 65 14.71 -5.10 1.38
CA ASP A 65 14.50 -4.10 2.43
C ASP A 65 13.16 -3.37 2.25
N TYR A 66 12.83 -3.00 1.00
CA TYR A 66 11.54 -2.38 0.71
C TYR A 66 10.38 -3.35 0.94
N VAL A 67 10.44 -4.57 0.40
CA VAL A 67 9.34 -5.55 0.54
C VAL A 67 9.12 -5.94 1.99
N SER A 68 10.19 -6.22 2.74
CA SER A 68 10.09 -6.60 4.16
C SER A 68 9.55 -5.47 5.04
N SER A 69 9.94 -4.22 4.76
CA SER A 69 9.42 -3.04 5.46
C SER A 69 7.94 -2.77 5.18
N ASN A 70 7.41 -3.27 4.06
CA ASN A 70 6.07 -2.96 3.58
C ASN A 70 5.23 -4.24 3.43
N LYS A 71 5.21 -5.09 4.46
CA LYS A 71 4.53 -6.41 4.49
C LYS A 71 3.09 -6.38 3.96
N TYR A 72 2.35 -5.30 4.19
CA TYR A 72 0.93 -5.18 3.83
C TYR A 72 0.67 -4.33 2.58
N LEU A 73 1.70 -4.02 1.79
CA LEU A 73 1.55 -3.14 0.62
C LEU A 73 0.63 -3.71 -0.46
N GLU A 74 0.62 -5.04 -0.63
CA GLU A 74 -0.30 -5.71 -1.55
C GLU A 74 -1.77 -5.49 -1.17
N LEU A 75 -2.06 -5.38 0.14
CA LEU A 75 -3.40 -5.10 0.63
C LEU A 75 -3.83 -3.67 0.29
N TYR A 76 -2.92 -2.73 0.05
CA TYR A 76 -3.25 -1.34 -0.33
C TYR A 76 -3.90 -1.24 -1.72
N GLY A 77 -3.61 -2.19 -2.61
CA GLY A 77 -4.20 -2.24 -3.96
C GLY A 77 -5.66 -2.69 -3.97
N LEU A 78 -6.12 -3.39 -2.92
CA LEU A 78 -7.48 -3.93 -2.85
C LEU A 78 -8.52 -2.81 -2.66
N ALA A 79 -9.70 -2.96 -3.26
CA ALA A 79 -10.84 -2.10 -2.93
C ALA A 79 -11.20 -2.22 -1.43
N PRO A 80 -11.68 -1.15 -0.76
CA PRO A 80 -11.95 -1.20 0.68
C PRO A 80 -12.84 -2.35 1.15
N ARG A 81 -13.91 -2.67 0.39
CA ARG A 81 -14.79 -3.80 0.68
C ARG A 81 -14.05 -5.14 0.66
N ILE A 82 -13.32 -5.40 -0.42
CA ILE A 82 -12.54 -6.63 -0.61
C ILE A 82 -11.46 -6.76 0.46
N PHE A 83 -10.79 -5.66 0.83
CA PHE A 83 -9.83 -5.65 1.92
C PHE A 83 -10.47 -6.00 3.28
N GLY A 84 -11.65 -5.43 3.56
CA GLY A 84 -12.45 -5.79 4.73
C GLY A 84 -12.73 -7.28 4.78
N GLU A 85 -13.29 -7.82 3.71
CA GLU A 85 -13.72 -9.21 3.61
C GLU A 85 -12.58 -10.22 3.67
N ILE A 86 -11.49 -9.99 2.92
CA ILE A 86 -10.40 -10.97 2.76
C ILE A 86 -9.45 -10.93 3.96
N TRP A 87 -9.19 -9.76 4.52
CA TRP A 87 -8.13 -9.61 5.53
C TRP A 87 -8.67 -9.18 6.89
N VAL A 88 -9.51 -8.14 6.95
CA VAL A 88 -9.91 -7.56 8.25
C VAL A 88 -10.81 -8.50 9.05
N HIS A 89 -11.73 -9.23 8.40
CA HIS A 89 -12.61 -10.18 9.09
C HIS A 89 -11.80 -11.26 9.83
N GLU A 90 -10.86 -11.89 9.13
CA GLU A 90 -9.98 -12.90 9.73
C GLU A 90 -9.04 -12.29 10.76
N HIS A 91 -8.49 -11.10 10.51
CA HIS A 91 -7.62 -10.43 11.47
C HIS A 91 -8.32 -10.15 12.80
N ILE A 92 -9.57 -9.68 12.78
CA ILE A 92 -10.39 -9.48 13.99
C ILE A 92 -10.58 -10.82 14.73
N ARG A 93 -10.91 -11.89 14.00
CA ARG A 93 -11.10 -13.24 14.57
C ARG A 93 -9.79 -13.84 15.11
N ASP A 94 -8.64 -13.43 14.61
CA ASP A 94 -7.33 -13.81 15.14
C ASP A 94 -6.98 -13.08 16.43
N LEU A 95 -7.38 -11.81 16.54
CA LEU A 95 -7.21 -11.03 17.77
C LEU A 95 -8.17 -11.49 18.88
N ASP A 96 -9.41 -11.84 18.54
CA ASP A 96 -10.40 -12.31 19.52
C ASP A 96 -11.29 -13.41 18.90
N LYS A 97 -11.14 -14.63 19.44
CA LYS A 97 -11.82 -15.84 18.95
C LYS A 97 -13.32 -15.87 19.24
N ARG A 98 -13.86 -14.92 20.02
CA ARG A 98 -15.32 -14.78 20.23
C ARG A 98 -16.04 -14.23 19.00
N PHE A 99 -15.33 -13.57 18.09
CA PHE A 99 -15.89 -13.18 16.80
C PHE A 99 -16.08 -14.42 15.91
N ILE A 100 -17.29 -14.59 15.40
CA ILE A 100 -17.64 -15.66 14.48
C ILE A 100 -18.15 -15.09 13.16
N LYS A 101 -17.90 -15.82 12.07
CA LYS A 101 -18.49 -15.53 10.78
C LYS A 101 -19.96 -16.00 10.81
N PRO A 102 -20.94 -15.13 10.49
CA PRO A 102 -22.33 -15.53 10.42
C PRO A 102 -22.64 -16.42 9.23
N ASP A 103 -23.63 -17.28 9.44
CA ASP A 103 -24.26 -18.09 8.43
C ASP A 103 -25.70 -18.41 8.87
N LYS A 104 -26.44 -19.13 8.01
CA LYS A 104 -27.83 -19.51 8.29
C LYS A 104 -28.00 -20.52 9.43
N SER A 105 -26.94 -21.19 9.87
CA SER A 105 -26.99 -22.07 11.05
C SER A 105 -26.95 -21.28 12.36
N ILE A 106 -26.27 -20.13 12.36
CA ILE A 106 -26.13 -19.21 13.49
C ILE A 106 -27.31 -18.22 13.58
N ASP A 107 -27.82 -17.79 12.43
CA ASP A 107 -28.92 -16.85 12.29
C ASP A 107 -29.71 -17.23 11.02
N PRO A 108 -30.84 -17.95 11.14
CA PRO A 108 -31.62 -18.43 9.98
C PRO A 108 -32.05 -17.32 9.01
N ASP A 109 -32.22 -16.10 9.52
CA ASP A 109 -32.60 -14.92 8.75
C ASP A 109 -31.37 -14.18 8.17
N TYR A 110 -30.18 -14.78 8.25
CA TYR A 110 -28.96 -14.22 7.68
C TYR A 110 -28.95 -14.27 6.16
N ASN A 111 -28.89 -13.09 5.55
CA ASN A 111 -28.78 -12.82 4.13
C ASN A 111 -27.68 -11.76 3.82
N GLY A 112 -26.64 -11.68 4.67
CA GLY A 112 -25.50 -10.78 4.46
C GLY A 112 -25.62 -9.40 5.11
N GLN A 113 -26.53 -9.23 6.07
CA GLN A 113 -26.80 -7.94 6.73
C GLN A 113 -25.74 -7.48 7.75
N TYR A 114 -24.75 -8.33 8.06
CA TYR A 114 -23.60 -8.00 8.92
C TYR A 114 -22.42 -8.92 8.59
N ASP A 115 -21.21 -8.49 8.93
CA ASP A 115 -19.97 -9.19 8.56
C ASP A 115 -19.51 -10.19 9.64
N LEU A 116 -19.66 -9.84 10.91
CA LEU A 116 -19.24 -10.65 12.07
C LEU A 116 -20.30 -10.64 13.18
N ARG A 117 -20.26 -11.66 14.05
CA ARG A 117 -21.06 -11.70 15.27
C ARG A 117 -20.17 -11.93 16.48
N ILE A 118 -20.46 -11.25 17.57
CA ILE A 118 -19.87 -11.53 18.88
C ILE A 118 -21.01 -11.60 19.90
N GLU A 119 -21.20 -12.76 20.50
CA GLU A 119 -22.31 -13.04 21.42
C GLU A 119 -23.69 -12.70 20.77
N LYS A 120 -24.36 -11.66 21.27
CA LYS A 120 -25.66 -11.16 20.77
C LYS A 120 -25.53 -9.95 19.83
N LEU A 121 -24.32 -9.46 19.60
CA LEU A 121 -24.05 -8.26 18.81
C LEU A 121 -23.73 -8.62 17.36
N ARG A 122 -24.38 -7.91 16.44
CA ARG A 122 -24.09 -7.92 15.00
C ARG A 122 -23.07 -6.83 14.71
N VAL A 123 -22.04 -7.14 13.94
CA VAL A 123 -20.90 -6.25 13.68
C VAL A 123 -20.70 -6.12 12.17
N GLU A 124 -20.71 -4.87 11.72
CA GLU A 124 -20.35 -4.48 10.36
C GLU A 124 -18.89 -4.02 10.36
N VAL A 125 -18.06 -4.57 9.48
CA VAL A 125 -16.63 -4.23 9.42
C VAL A 125 -16.42 -3.20 8.31
N LYS A 126 -15.99 -2.00 8.72
CA LYS A 126 -15.59 -0.94 7.79
C LYS A 126 -14.07 -0.79 7.80
N ALA A 127 -13.47 -1.07 6.66
CA ALA A 127 -12.03 -0.96 6.47
C ALA A 127 -11.67 0.33 5.72
N SER A 128 -10.62 1.00 6.17
CA SER A 128 -10.09 2.23 5.56
C SER A 128 -8.57 2.25 5.65
N ARG A 129 -7.93 3.13 4.88
CA ARG A 129 -6.48 3.29 4.85
C ARG A 129 -6.12 4.75 5.03
N ALA A 130 -5.10 5.00 5.85
CA ALA A 130 -4.49 6.30 5.94
C ALA A 130 -3.74 6.61 4.63
N ILE A 131 -4.14 7.69 3.97
CA ILE A 131 -3.48 8.19 2.77
C ILE A 131 -3.24 9.70 2.88
N ASN A 132 -2.20 10.20 2.22
CA ASN A 132 -2.04 11.63 2.01
C ASN A 132 -2.84 12.06 0.76
N THR A 133 -3.97 12.74 0.96
CA THR A 133 -4.88 13.17 -0.12
C THR A 133 -4.29 14.26 -1.02
N LYS A 134 -3.23 14.95 -0.57
CA LYS A 134 -2.52 15.96 -1.38
C LYS A 134 -1.61 15.33 -2.42
N VAL A 135 -1.24 14.05 -2.26
CA VAL A 135 -0.39 13.32 -3.19
C VAL A 135 -1.24 12.72 -4.33
N ARG A 136 -0.81 12.95 -5.58
CA ARG A 136 -1.42 12.34 -6.77
C ARG A 136 -0.84 10.93 -7.01
N GLY A 137 -1.57 10.08 -7.71
CA GLY A 137 -1.16 8.70 -8.01
C GLY A 137 -2.18 7.67 -7.54
N ASN A 138 -1.78 6.39 -7.57
CA ASN A 138 -2.59 5.27 -7.12
C ASN A 138 -2.60 5.17 -5.57
N LEU A 139 -3.41 4.28 -5.00
CA LEU A 139 -3.51 4.14 -3.54
C LEU A 139 -2.18 3.70 -2.89
N VAL A 140 -1.44 2.81 -3.56
CA VAL A 140 -0.16 2.28 -3.08
C VAL A 140 0.88 3.41 -2.96
N SER A 141 0.95 4.30 -3.95
CA SER A 141 1.89 5.43 -3.93
C SER A 141 1.54 6.50 -2.89
N LYS A 142 0.36 6.43 -2.28
CA LYS A 142 -0.10 7.34 -1.22
C LYS A 142 -0.07 6.68 0.17
N ALA A 143 0.41 5.44 0.26
CA ALA A 143 0.52 4.73 1.51
C ALA A 143 1.45 5.47 2.47
N LEU A 144 1.04 5.54 3.74
CA LEU A 144 1.80 6.17 4.81
C LEU A 144 2.30 5.10 5.78
N LEU A 145 3.55 5.25 6.23
CA LEU A 145 4.02 4.48 7.38
C LEU A 145 3.30 4.90 8.64
N TYR A 146 3.22 3.98 9.60
CA TYR A 146 2.64 4.20 10.92
C TYR A 146 3.24 5.42 11.65
N ASN A 147 4.54 5.66 11.52
CA ASN A 147 5.24 6.78 12.14
C ASN A 147 5.48 7.97 11.18
N SER A 148 4.74 8.03 10.06
CA SER A 148 4.88 9.12 9.10
C SER A 148 4.41 10.44 9.72
N PRO A 149 5.17 11.55 9.56
CA PRO A 149 4.73 12.88 10.00
C PRO A 149 3.77 13.55 8.99
N GLU A 150 3.49 12.90 7.85
CA GLU A 150 2.63 13.44 6.80
C GLU A 150 1.17 13.56 7.26
N PRO A 151 0.43 14.57 6.78
CA PRO A 151 -1.00 14.62 7.01
C PRO A 151 -1.68 13.41 6.38
N PHE A 152 -2.53 12.74 7.15
CA PHE A 152 -3.32 11.63 6.67
C PHE A 152 -4.81 11.96 6.66
N TRP A 153 -5.52 11.29 5.76
CA TRP A 153 -6.96 11.23 5.75
C TRP A 153 -7.39 9.77 5.68
N MET A 154 -8.41 9.44 6.46
CA MET A 154 -9.06 8.12 6.48
C MET A 154 -10.55 8.33 6.30
N ASN A 155 -11.11 7.66 5.29
CA ASN A 155 -12.55 7.67 5.08
C ASN A 155 -13.17 6.43 5.71
N PHE A 156 -13.97 6.60 6.76
CA PHE A 156 -14.81 5.52 7.26
C PHE A 156 -16.18 5.65 6.61
N GLN A 157 -16.62 4.62 5.89
CA GLN A 157 -17.98 4.60 5.40
C GLN A 157 -18.93 4.52 6.59
N GLN A 158 -19.85 5.49 6.68
CA GLN A 158 -20.87 5.51 7.71
C GLN A 158 -21.85 4.34 7.50
N ILE A 159 -22.29 3.74 8.60
CA ILE A 159 -23.40 2.78 8.60
C ILE A 159 -24.67 3.56 8.27
N LYS A 160 -25.37 3.20 7.19
CA LYS A 160 -26.75 3.66 7.00
C LYS A 160 -27.58 2.92 8.04
N LEU A 161 -28.25 3.67 8.91
CA LEU A 161 -29.25 3.08 9.79
C LEU A 161 -30.39 2.61 8.90
N ASP A 162 -30.79 1.35 9.05
CA ASP A 162 -32.08 0.88 8.55
C ASP A 162 -33.16 1.56 9.41
N ILE A 163 -33.61 2.73 8.96
CA ILE A 163 -34.80 3.43 9.48
C ILE A 163 -35.94 3.18 8.49
#